data_AF-A0A6I5NIB6-F1
#
_entry.id   AF-A0A6I5NIB6-F1
#
_cell.length_a   1.000
_cell.length_b   1.000
_cell.length_c   1.000
_cell.angle_alpha   90.00
_cell.angle_beta   90.00
_cell.angle_gamma   90.00
#
_symmetry.space_group_name_H-M   'P 1'
#
loop_
_entity.id
_entity.type
_entity.pdbx_description
1 polymer ?
#
loop_
_entity_poly.entity_id
_entity_poly.type
_entity_poly.pdbx_seq_one_letter_code
_entity_poly.pdbx_strand_id
1 'polypeptide(L)'
;MFCALAKPPRKISLQDCSYSLITRIELLVFPAITDAEITSLEKLLSAMNYVPMSQAIADATIQHTDMAEMRDDRIQKALTLQKLLKID
;
A
#
# COMPACT_ATOMS: atom_id res chain seq x y z
N MET A 1 -39.64 -10.51 5.50
CA MET A 1 -38.24 -10.95 5.32
C MET A 1 -37.63 -10.06 4.25
N PHE A 2 -37.01 -8.95 4.66
CA PHE A 2 -36.37 -8.00 3.75
C PHE A 2 -34.85 -8.21 3.82
N CYS A 3 -34.28 -8.77 2.76
CA CYS A 3 -32.86 -8.63 2.45
C CYS A 3 -32.77 -8.02 1.05
N ALA A 4 -33.03 -6.72 0.97
CA ALA A 4 -32.62 -5.91 -0.15
C ALA A 4 -31.48 -5.01 0.35
N LEU A 5 -30.43 -4.88 -0.47
CA LEU A 5 -29.30 -3.94 -0.33
C LEU A 5 -28.09 -4.41 0.49
N ALA A 6 -27.42 -5.47 0.04
CA ALA A 6 -25.96 -5.54 0.17
C ALA A 6 -25.36 -5.55 -1.24
N LYS A 7 -24.84 -4.40 -1.69
CA LYS A 7 -24.01 -4.33 -2.90
C LYS A 7 -22.88 -5.34 -2.72
N PRO A 8 -22.68 -6.31 -3.63
CA PRO A 8 -21.60 -7.28 -3.46
C PRO A 8 -20.27 -6.53 -3.33
N PRO A 9 -19.37 -6.94 -2.42
CA PRO A 9 -18.08 -6.29 -2.27
C PRO A 9 -17.41 -6.29 -3.65
N ARG A 10 -16.94 -5.12 -4.08
CA ARG A 10 -16.25 -4.97 -5.36
C ARG A 10 -15.11 -5.97 -5.35
N LYS A 11 -15.09 -6.91 -6.30
CA LYS A 11 -13.95 -7.79 -6.50
C LYS A 11 -12.77 -6.89 -6.88
N ILE A 12 -11.84 -6.69 -5.95
CA ILE A 12 -10.61 -5.94 -6.19
C ILE A 12 -9.63 -6.92 -6.83
N SER A 13 -9.13 -6.59 -8.03
CA SER A 13 -8.05 -7.36 -8.66
C SER A 13 -6.72 -6.98 -8.01
N LEU A 14 -5.77 -7.91 -7.88
CA LEU A 14 -4.42 -7.59 -7.44
C LEU A 14 -3.73 -6.58 -8.39
N GLN A 15 -4.14 -6.58 -9.66
CA GLN A 15 -3.70 -5.63 -10.68
C GLN A 15 -4.20 -4.20 -10.43
N ASP A 16 -5.20 -4.01 -9.56
CA ASP A 16 -5.66 -2.69 -9.13
C ASP A 16 -4.95 -2.24 -7.84
N CYS A 17 -4.22 -3.15 -7.19
CA CYS A 17 -3.50 -2.87 -5.96
C CYS A 17 -2.08 -2.40 -6.23
N SER A 18 -1.51 -1.70 -5.24
CA SER A 18 -0.14 -1.22 -5.31
C SER A 18 0.58 -1.33 -3.98
N TYR A 19 1.89 -1.52 -4.08
CA TYR A 19 2.79 -1.55 -2.93
C TYR A 19 3.99 -0.64 -3.18
N SER A 20 4.59 -0.18 -2.09
CA SER A 20 5.81 0.62 -2.11
C SER A 20 7.05 -0.21 -1.78
N LEU A 21 8.22 0.36 -2.00
CA LEU A 21 9.47 -0.25 -1.54
C LEU A 21 9.45 -0.50 -0.02
N ILE A 22 8.85 0.41 0.73
CA ILE A 22 8.82 0.35 2.19
C ILE A 22 7.92 -0.80 2.65
N THR A 23 6.75 -0.96 2.04
CA THR A 23 5.87 -2.11 2.28
C THR A 23 6.60 -3.44 2.04
N ARG A 24 7.42 -3.54 0.98
CA ARG A 24 8.22 -4.73 0.72
C ARG A 24 9.27 -4.96 1.82
N ILE A 25 9.96 -3.90 2.26
CA ILE A 25 10.94 -4.00 3.35
C ILE A 25 10.28 -4.44 4.65
N GLU A 26 9.16 -3.81 5.05
CA GLU A 26 8.44 -4.13 6.29
C GLU A 26 7.97 -5.58 6.32
N LEU A 27 7.43 -6.08 5.21
CA LEU A 27 6.97 -7.46 5.09
C LEU A 27 8.13 -8.48 5.14
N LEU A 28 9.27 -8.18 4.52
CA LEU A 28 10.40 -9.11 4.41
C LEU A 28 11.38 -9.04 5.58
N VAL A 29 11.38 -7.96 6.37
CA VAL A 29 12.21 -7.80 7.58
C VAL A 29 11.48 -8.34 8.82
N PHE A 30 10.25 -8.83 8.69
CA PHE A 30 9.48 -9.38 9.80
C PHE A 30 10.25 -10.49 10.53
N PRO A 31 10.45 -10.39 11.86
CA PRO A 31 11.18 -11.40 12.61
C PRO A 31 10.48 -12.77 12.52
N ALA A 32 11.27 -13.83 12.35
CA ALA A 32 10.79 -15.20 12.21
C ALA A 32 9.96 -15.50 10.95
N ILE A 33 10.03 -14.66 9.92
CA ILE A 33 9.52 -15.02 8.59
C ILE A 33 10.27 -16.25 8.04
N THR A 34 9.52 -17.19 7.47
CA THR A 34 10.04 -18.39 6.83
C THR A 34 10.29 -18.20 5.33
N ASP A 35 11.15 -19.03 4.72
CA ASP A 35 11.40 -19.00 3.27
C ASP A 35 10.14 -19.21 2.43
N ALA A 36 9.19 -20.01 2.94
CA ALA A 36 7.90 -20.25 2.29
C ALA A 36 7.01 -19.00 2.31
N GLU A 37 7.03 -18.24 3.40
CA GLU A 37 6.32 -16.97 3.51
C GLU A 37 6.96 -15.90 2.64
N ILE A 38 8.30 -15.82 2.59
CA ILE A 38 9.03 -14.93 1.67
C ILE A 38 8.59 -15.23 0.23
N THR A 39 8.64 -16.50 -0.19
CA THR A 39 8.24 -16.91 -1.54
C THR A 39 6.78 -16.53 -1.84
N SER A 40 5.89 -16.70 -0.86
CA SER A 40 4.47 -16.37 -1.00
C SER A 40 4.24 -14.86 -1.11
N LEU A 41 4.95 -14.06 -0.31
CA LEU A 41 4.92 -12.60 -0.37
C LEU A 41 5.49 -12.08 -1.68
N GLU A 42 6.62 -12.60 -2.14
CA GLU A 42 7.20 -12.20 -3.42
C GLU A 42 6.26 -12.52 -4.59
N LYS A 43 5.60 -13.68 -4.56
CA LYS A 43 4.57 -14.02 -5.53
C LYS A 43 3.38 -13.06 -5.49
N LEU A 44 2.90 -12.71 -4.30
CA LEU A 44 1.81 -11.74 -4.12
C LEU A 44 2.20 -10.36 -4.66
N LEU A 45 3.35 -9.83 -4.23
CA LEU A 45 3.85 -8.52 -4.63
C LEU A 45 4.11 -8.45 -6.14
N SER A 46 4.57 -9.54 -6.76
CA SER A 46 4.78 -9.60 -8.22
C SER A 46 3.48 -9.47 -9.03
N ALA A 47 2.32 -9.75 -8.43
CA ALA A 47 1.01 -9.60 -9.06
C ALA A 47 0.38 -8.21 -8.84
N MET A 48 1.04 -7.33 -8.08
CA MET A 48 0.59 -5.97 -7.76
C MET A 48 1.45 -4.93 -8.48
N ASN A 49 0.98 -3.69 -8.59
CA ASN A 49 1.79 -2.62 -9.17
C ASN A 49 2.78 -2.06 -8.14
N TYR A 50 4.06 -2.18 -8.43
CA TYR A 50 5.10 -1.50 -7.65
C TYR A 50 5.06 0.01 -7.91
N VAL A 51 5.03 0.81 -6.85
CA VAL A 51 5.13 2.26 -6.95
C VAL A 51 6.50 2.69 -6.42
N PRO A 52 7.41 3.17 -7.29
CA PRO A 52 8.72 3.64 -6.87
C PRO A 52 8.57 4.89 -6.01
N MET A 53 9.38 4.98 -4.95
CA MET A 53 9.45 6.19 -4.15
C MET A 53 10.18 7.29 -4.94
N SER A 54 9.48 8.39 -5.20
CA SER A 54 10.04 9.60 -5.82
C SER A 54 10.31 10.67 -4.75
N GLN A 55 11.13 11.66 -5.10
CA GLN A 55 11.35 12.82 -4.24
C GLN A 55 10.02 13.54 -3.94
N ALA A 56 9.13 13.66 -4.93
CA ALA A 56 7.82 14.27 -4.74
C ALA A 56 6.94 13.51 -3.72
N ILE A 57 6.97 12.17 -3.72
CA ILE A 57 6.29 11.35 -2.72
C ILE A 57 6.88 11.60 -1.32
N ALA A 58 8.22 11.64 -1.23
CA ALA A 58 8.91 11.88 0.02
C ALA A 58 8.57 13.28 0.58
N ASP A 59 8.65 14.31 -0.25
CA ASP A 59 8.36 15.70 0.13
C ASP A 59 6.89 15.87 0.54
N ALA A 60 5.95 15.26 -0.19
CA ALA A 60 4.53 15.25 0.20
C ALA A 60 4.30 14.53 1.54
N THR A 61 4.98 13.40 1.76
CA THR A 61 4.92 12.68 3.04
C THR A 61 5.44 13.54 4.19
N ILE A 62 6.55 14.26 3.97
CA ILE A 62 7.20 15.14 4.93
C ILE A 62 6.31 16.36 5.25
N GLN A 63 5.66 16.96 4.26
CA GLN A 63 4.74 18.09 4.46
C GLN A 63 3.51 17.72 5.29
N HIS A 64 3.13 16.45 5.32
CA HIS A 64 2.00 15.96 6.11
C HIS A 64 2.37 15.40 7.50
N THR A 65 3.65 15.52 7.91
CA THR A 65 4.14 14.98 9.18
C THR A 65 3.72 15.78 10.43
N ASP A 66 3.25 17.01 10.25
CA ASP A 66 2.83 17.89 11.37
C ASP A 66 1.51 17.47 12.04
N MET A 67 0.77 16.50 11.48
CA MET A 67 -0.41 15.92 12.14
C MET A 67 0.00 14.73 13.01
N ALA A 68 0.26 15.01 14.28
CA ALA A 68 0.79 14.12 15.32
C ALA A 68 0.00 12.83 15.64
N GLU A 69 -0.99 12.43 14.82
CA GLU A 69 -1.90 11.30 15.12
C GLU A 69 -1.80 10.10 14.17
N MET A 70 -0.79 10.05 13.29
CA MET A 70 -0.68 8.98 12.29
C MET A 70 0.64 8.21 12.41
N ARG A 71 0.74 7.38 13.44
CA ARG A 71 1.73 6.31 13.57
C ARG A 71 1.16 5.05 12.92
N ASP A 72 1.49 4.83 11.66
CA ASP A 72 1.85 3.51 11.08
C ASP A 72 1.74 3.43 9.56
N ASP A 73 1.17 4.42 8.85
CA ASP A 73 1.05 4.31 7.38
C ASP A 73 1.12 5.63 6.58
N ARG A 74 2.17 6.43 6.80
CA ARG A 74 2.31 7.75 6.14
C ARG A 74 2.66 7.64 4.66
N ILE A 75 3.45 6.63 4.29
CA ILE A 75 3.92 6.44 2.93
C ILE A 75 2.80 5.92 2.03
N GLN A 76 2.01 4.91 2.46
CA GLN A 76 0.90 4.43 1.64
C GLN A 76 -0.17 5.51 1.47
N LYS A 77 -0.37 6.35 2.50
CA LYS A 77 -1.28 7.49 2.41
C LYS A 77 -0.77 8.57 1.44
N ALA A 78 0.52 8.90 1.47
CA ALA A 78 1.12 9.83 0.51
C ALA A 78 1.05 9.30 -0.93
N LEU A 79 1.33 8.01 -1.12
CA LEU A 79 1.17 7.33 -2.42
C LEU A 79 -0.29 7.35 -2.92
N THR A 80 -1.25 7.16 -2.01
CA THR A 80 -2.68 7.24 -2.33
C THR A 80 -3.05 8.67 -2.74
N LEU A 81 -2.56 9.69 -2.03
CA LEU A 81 -2.80 11.09 -2.35
C LEU A 81 -2.18 11.49 -3.69
N GLN A 82 -0.94 11.09 -3.97
CA GLN A 82 -0.30 11.37 -5.26
C GLN A 82 -1.09 10.78 -6.43
N LYS A 83 -1.54 9.53 -6.30
CA LYS A 83 -2.39 8.87 -7.31
C LYS A 83 -3.74 9.57 -7.51
N LEU A 84 -4.37 10.02 -6.43
CA LEU A 84 -5.65 10.75 -6.51
C LEU A 84 -5.48 12.15 -7.11
N LEU A 85 -4.33 12.78 -6.89
CA LEU A 85 -4.02 14.14 -7.34
C LEU A 85 -3.36 14.17 -8.73
N LYS A 86 -3.02 13.01 -9.33
CA LYS A 86 -2.32 12.90 -10.63
C LYS A 86 -1.05 13.75 -10.70
N ILE A 87 -0.32 13.80 -9.59
CA ILE A 87 0.95 14.52 -9.52
C ILE A 87 2.02 13.54 -10.02
N ASP A 88 2.54 13.75 -11.22
CA ASP A 88 3.61 12.96 -11.82
C ASP A 88 4.92 13.05 -11.01
#